data_AF-A0A2E5VWB9-F1
#
_entry.id   AF-A0A2E5VWB9-F1
#
_cell.length_a   1.000
_cell.length_b   1.000
_cell.length_c   1.000
_cell.angle_alpha   90.00
_cell.angle_beta   90.00
_cell.angle_gamma   90.00
#
_symmetry.space_group_name_H-M   'P 1'
#
loop_
_entity.id
_entity.type
_entity.pdbx_description
1 polymer ?
#
loop_
_entity_poly.entity_id
_entity_poly.type
_entity_poly.pdbx_seq_one_letter_code
_entity_poly.pdbx_strand_id
1 'polypeptide(L)'
;MSKFYRILVLIFLLFFYSCEDLLTTLVTLEPDTTPPIISISYPLTNSVVSGIVSILCISTDNKGVEKVELWVNEAPTGAIDDSYPYSLDWDTTLLENGNYTIFVRSYDTSNNQADSALIDLIINNSRSNV
;
A
#
# COMPACT_ATOMS: atom_id res chain seq x y z
N MET A 1 23.19 8.04 68.67
CA MET A 1 23.61 7.54 67.34
C MET A 1 22.45 7.10 66.43
N SER A 2 21.23 6.85 66.92
CA SER A 2 20.11 6.36 66.08
C SER A 2 19.40 7.40 65.18
N LYS A 3 19.60 8.71 65.42
CA LYS A 3 18.97 9.77 64.62
C LYS A 3 19.70 10.06 63.30
N PHE A 4 21.01 9.82 63.24
CA PHE A 4 21.80 9.98 62.02
C PHE A 4 21.59 8.84 61.02
N TYR A 5 21.44 7.60 61.50
CA TYR A 5 21.12 6.45 60.64
C TYR A 5 19.74 6.59 59.97
N ARG A 6 18.76 7.20 60.66
CA ARG A 6 17.43 7.46 60.09
C ARG A 6 17.45 8.44 58.91
N ILE A 7 18.28 9.48 58.97
CA ILE A 7 18.44 10.45 57.88
C ILE A 7 19.28 9.87 56.74
N LEU A 8 20.28 9.04 57.06
CA LEU A 8 21.13 8.38 56.06
C LEU A 8 20.37 7.30 55.27
N VAL A 9 19.44 6.56 55.90
CA VAL A 9 18.58 5.58 55.21
C VAL A 9 17.53 6.26 54.33
N LEU A 10 17.02 7.44 54.71
CA LEU A 10 16.06 8.23 53.92
C LEU A 10 16.70 8.89 52.69
N ILE A 11 17.97 9.31 52.77
CA ILE A 11 18.71 9.87 51.63
C ILE A 11 19.16 8.75 50.68
N PHE A 12 19.53 7.57 51.19
CA PHE A 12 19.82 6.41 50.35
C PHE A 12 18.54 5.96 49.60
N LEU A 13 17.38 5.90 50.27
CA LEU A 13 16.08 5.60 49.64
C LEU A 13 15.60 6.65 48.63
N LEU A 14 16.08 7.90 48.70
CA LEU A 14 15.83 8.95 47.68
C LEU A 14 16.86 8.95 46.54
N PHE A 15 18.01 8.29 46.69
CA PHE A 15 18.97 8.08 45.60
C PHE A 15 18.73 6.78 44.81
N PHE A 16 17.87 5.88 45.29
CA PHE A 16 17.36 4.74 44.50
C PHE A 16 16.10 5.07 43.68
N TYR A 17 15.57 6.29 43.76
CA TYR A 17 14.21 6.59 43.27
C TYR A 17 14.11 7.43 41.99
N SER A 18 15.18 7.72 41.25
CA SER A 18 15.00 8.46 39.99
C SER A 18 16.19 8.35 39.05
N CYS A 19 16.32 7.19 38.43
CA CYS A 19 16.17 7.17 36.99
C CYS A 19 15.52 5.84 36.67
N GLU A 20 14.20 5.76 36.91
CA GLU A 20 13.41 4.80 36.14
C GLU A 20 13.73 5.12 34.68
N ASP A 21 14.33 4.15 34.01
CA ASP A 21 14.78 4.22 32.64
C ASP A 21 13.63 4.78 31.77
N LEU A 22 13.75 6.05 31.36
CA LEU A 22 12.83 6.69 30.42
C LEU A 22 13.13 6.16 29.02
N LEU A 23 13.04 4.84 28.85
CA LEU A 23 13.28 4.14 27.58
C LEU A 23 12.19 3.13 27.23
N THR A 24 11.10 3.05 28.00
CA THR A 24 10.00 2.12 27.70
C THR A 24 8.91 2.68 26.78
N THR A 25 9.05 3.89 26.25
CA THR A 25 8.11 4.45 25.25
C THR A 25 8.77 5.18 24.10
N LEU A 26 10.08 5.00 23.89
CA LEU A 26 10.66 5.29 22.58
C LEU A 26 10.61 4.00 21.76
N VAL A 27 9.38 3.58 21.41
CA VAL A 27 9.22 2.91 20.12
C VAL A 27 9.70 3.95 19.12
N THR A 28 10.95 3.82 18.68
CA THR A 28 11.44 4.51 17.49
C THR A 28 10.57 4.01 16.36
N LEU A 29 9.46 4.70 16.11
CA LEU A 29 8.64 4.50 14.94
C LEU A 29 9.47 5.02 13.77
N GLU A 30 10.47 4.22 13.38
CA GLU A 30 11.24 4.51 12.19
C GLU A 30 10.24 4.67 11.05
N PRO A 31 10.30 5.78 10.29
CA PRO A 31 9.39 6.02 9.18
C PRO A 31 9.48 4.82 8.23
N ASP A 32 8.35 4.42 7.63
CA ASP A 32 8.47 3.43 6.57
C ASP A 32 9.04 4.06 5.31
N THR A 33 10.07 3.42 4.77
CA THR A 33 10.71 3.83 3.53
C THR A 33 10.71 2.69 2.50
N THR A 34 10.05 1.58 2.81
CA THR A 34 9.99 0.42 1.93
C THR A 34 8.78 0.58 1.01
N PRO A 35 8.95 0.58 -0.31
CA PRO A 35 7.82 0.61 -1.21
C PRO A 35 7.08 -0.73 -1.26
N PRO A 36 5.77 -0.71 -1.62
CA PRO A 36 5.01 -1.92 -1.82
C PRO A 36 5.55 -2.74 -3.01
N ILE A 37 5.20 -4.02 -3.06
CA ILE A 37 5.36 -4.89 -4.23
C ILE A 37 3.98 -5.13 -4.83
N ILE A 38 3.83 -4.89 -6.14
CA ILE A 38 2.55 -4.97 -6.85
C ILE A 38 2.69 -5.78 -8.14
N SER A 39 1.67 -6.60 -8.44
CA SER A 39 1.56 -7.32 -9.72
C SER A 39 0.10 -7.41 -10.18
N ILE A 40 -0.13 -7.34 -11.49
CA ILE A 40 -1.43 -7.63 -12.10
C ILE A 40 -1.49 -9.13 -12.37
N SER A 41 -2.51 -9.79 -11.85
CA SER A 41 -2.78 -11.23 -12.04
C SER A 41 -3.79 -11.50 -13.16
N TYR A 42 -4.64 -10.52 -13.46
CA TYR A 42 -5.58 -10.54 -14.58
C TYR A 42 -5.98 -9.09 -14.94
N PRO A 43 -6.16 -8.75 -16.23
CA PRO A 43 -5.94 -9.57 -17.42
C PRO A 43 -4.44 -9.84 -17.69
N LEU A 44 -4.16 -10.87 -18.50
CA LEU A 44 -2.80 -11.18 -18.95
C LEU A 44 -2.45 -10.32 -20.18
N THR A 45 -1.15 -10.14 -20.44
CA THR A 45 -0.67 -9.48 -21.66
C THR A 45 -1.27 -10.11 -22.92
N ASN A 46 -1.61 -9.24 -23.88
CA ASN A 46 -2.32 -9.50 -25.14
C ASN A 46 -3.75 -10.01 -25.01
N SER A 47 -4.39 -9.89 -23.83
CA SER A 47 -5.81 -10.22 -23.70
C SER A 47 -6.69 -9.26 -24.52
N VAL A 48 -7.73 -9.81 -25.16
CA VAL A 48 -8.79 -9.01 -25.78
C VAL A 48 -9.87 -8.79 -24.73
N VAL A 49 -10.19 -7.53 -24.45
CA VAL A 49 -11.16 -7.16 -23.40
C VAL A 49 -12.23 -6.22 -23.95
N SER A 50 -13.39 -6.21 -23.29
CA SER A 50 -14.51 -5.34 -23.61
C SER A 50 -15.48 -5.22 -22.45
N GLY A 51 -16.31 -4.17 -22.43
CA GLY A 51 -17.28 -3.94 -21.36
C GLY A 51 -16.62 -3.52 -20.04
N ILE A 52 -17.11 -4.08 -18.92
CA ILE A 52 -16.51 -3.88 -17.61
C ILE A 52 -15.47 -4.99 -17.40
N VAL A 53 -14.22 -4.60 -17.21
CA VAL A 53 -13.08 -5.49 -17.03
C VAL A 53 -12.58 -5.35 -15.60
N SER A 54 -12.64 -6.44 -14.82
CA SER A 54 -12.03 -6.45 -13.48
C SER A 54 -10.52 -6.67 -13.60
N ILE A 55 -9.72 -5.74 -13.06
CA ILE A 55 -8.27 -5.83 -12.98
C ILE A 55 -7.92 -6.38 -11.60
N LEU A 56 -7.49 -7.64 -11.56
CA LEU A 56 -7.13 -8.32 -10.32
C LEU A 56 -5.63 -8.14 -10.07
N CYS A 57 -5.27 -7.61 -8.90
CA CYS A 57 -3.87 -7.40 -8.55
C CYS A 57 -3.52 -7.91 -7.15
N ILE A 58 -2.23 -8.19 -6.96
CA ILE A 58 -1.67 -8.64 -5.69
C ILE A 58 -0.69 -7.57 -5.25
N SER A 59 -1.00 -6.91 -4.12
CA SER A 59 -0.13 -5.93 -3.49
C SER A 59 0.24 -6.36 -2.07
N THR A 60 1.50 -6.18 -1.69
CA THR A 60 2.01 -6.46 -0.34
C THR A 60 3.05 -5.43 0.06
N ASP A 61 3.10 -5.11 1.34
CA ASP A 61 4.06 -4.19 1.95
C ASP A 61 4.36 -4.62 3.40
N ASN A 62 5.48 -4.19 3.99
CA ASN A 62 5.87 -4.55 5.37
C ASN A 62 5.05 -3.84 6.46
N LYS A 63 4.47 -2.66 6.20
CA LYS A 63 3.53 -1.99 7.13
C LYS A 63 2.12 -1.83 6.59
N GLY A 64 1.92 -2.13 5.31
CA GLY A 64 0.60 -2.32 4.73
C GLY A 64 0.33 -1.36 3.58
N VAL A 65 -0.55 -1.82 2.69
CA VAL A 65 -0.94 -1.10 1.48
C VAL A 65 -2.18 -0.27 1.79
N GLU A 66 -2.13 1.02 1.48
CA GLU A 66 -3.28 1.93 1.63
C GLU A 66 -4.28 1.71 0.50
N LYS A 67 -3.81 1.68 -0.75
CA LYS A 67 -4.66 1.54 -1.94
C LYS A 67 -3.88 1.15 -3.18
N VAL A 68 -4.61 0.73 -4.20
CA VAL A 68 -4.14 0.59 -5.58
C VAL A 68 -4.92 1.49 -6.52
N GLU A 69 -4.31 1.90 -7.62
CA GLU A 69 -4.90 2.77 -8.65
C GLU A 69 -4.60 2.23 -10.05
N LEU A 70 -5.60 2.23 -10.94
CA LEU A 70 -5.42 1.83 -12.34
C LEU A 70 -4.95 3.00 -13.21
N TRP A 71 -3.92 2.73 -14.00
CA TRP A 71 -3.38 3.63 -15.01
C TRP A 71 -3.51 3.01 -16.41
N VAL A 72 -3.93 3.82 -17.38
CA VAL A 72 -4.15 3.42 -18.78
C VAL A 72 -3.43 4.41 -19.69
N ASN A 73 -2.55 3.91 -20.57
CA ASN A 73 -1.72 4.72 -21.46
C ASN A 73 -1.02 5.89 -20.73
N GLU A 74 -0.39 5.57 -19.59
CA GLU A 74 0.31 6.52 -18.71
C GLU A 74 -0.58 7.59 -18.03
N ALA A 75 -1.91 7.52 -18.21
CA ALA A 75 -2.86 8.42 -17.55
C ALA A 75 -3.61 7.70 -16.40
N PRO A 76 -3.83 8.37 -15.26
CA PRO A 76 -4.63 7.80 -14.18
C PRO A 76 -6.10 7.74 -14.61
N THR A 77 -6.75 6.62 -14.30
CA THR A 77 -8.19 6.45 -14.59
C THR A 77 -9.08 7.01 -13.48
N GLY A 78 -8.53 7.17 -12.27
CA GLY A 78 -9.28 7.47 -11.05
C GLY A 78 -9.94 6.25 -10.40
N ALA A 79 -9.87 5.07 -11.00
CA ALA A 79 -10.30 3.84 -10.34
C ALA A 79 -9.30 3.46 -9.24
N ILE A 80 -9.82 3.26 -8.02
CA ILE A 80 -9.05 2.88 -6.84
C ILE A 80 -9.71 1.71 -6.10
N ASP A 81 -8.90 0.96 -5.36
CA ASP A 81 -9.35 -0.04 -4.39
C ASP A 81 -8.42 -0.02 -3.17
N ASP A 82 -9.00 0.02 -1.98
CA ASP A 82 -8.31 0.11 -0.69
C ASP A 82 -8.49 -1.17 0.15
N SER A 83 -9.14 -2.20 -0.40
CA SER A 83 -9.58 -3.37 0.35
C SER A 83 -9.05 -4.67 -0.27
N TYR A 84 -8.14 -5.36 0.44
CA TYR A 84 -7.66 -6.67 0.01
C TYR A 84 -8.79 -7.73 0.08
N PRO A 85 -8.98 -8.59 -0.95
CA PRO A 85 -8.19 -8.71 -2.19
C PRO A 85 -8.54 -7.64 -3.23
N TYR A 86 -7.50 -7.04 -3.83
CA TYR A 86 -7.65 -5.89 -4.72
C TYR A 86 -8.23 -6.25 -6.09
N SER A 87 -9.28 -5.53 -6.49
CA SER A 87 -9.98 -5.65 -7.77
C SER A 87 -10.49 -4.28 -8.23
N LEU A 88 -9.94 -3.78 -9.34
CA LEU A 88 -10.34 -2.50 -9.95
C LEU A 88 -11.28 -2.77 -11.13
N ASP A 89 -12.48 -2.20 -11.12
CA ASP A 89 -13.39 -2.28 -12.26
C ASP A 89 -13.08 -1.18 -13.28
N TRP A 90 -12.78 -1.59 -14.51
CA TRP A 90 -12.48 -0.70 -15.64
C TRP A 90 -13.55 -0.81 -16.72
N ASP A 91 -14.33 0.25 -16.90
CA ASP A 91 -15.30 0.34 -18.00
C ASP A 91 -14.61 0.77 -19.30
N THR A 92 -14.49 -0.16 -20.24
CA THR A 92 -13.90 0.09 -21.56
C THR A 92 -14.93 0.51 -22.60
N THR A 93 -16.23 0.55 -22.30
CA THR A 93 -17.31 0.65 -23.30
C THR A 93 -17.25 1.91 -24.18
N LEU A 94 -16.72 3.01 -23.65
CA LEU A 94 -16.56 4.29 -24.36
C LEU A 94 -15.17 4.47 -24.97
N LEU A 95 -14.25 3.53 -24.75
CA LEU A 95 -12.91 3.57 -25.35
C LEU A 95 -12.96 3.07 -26.80
N GLU A 96 -12.10 3.66 -27.63
CA GLU A 96 -11.92 3.22 -29.01
C GLU A 96 -11.32 1.81 -29.05
N ASN A 97 -11.61 1.06 -30.12
CA ASN A 97 -10.98 -0.24 -30.33
C ASN A 97 -9.50 -0.03 -30.67
N GLY A 98 -8.61 -0.79 -30.05
CA GLY A 98 -7.18 -0.65 -30.30
C GLY A 98 -6.32 -1.28 -29.23
N ASN A 99 -5.02 -1.01 -29.32
CA ASN A 99 -4.05 -1.44 -28.32
C ASN A 99 -3.99 -0.42 -27.18
N TYR A 100 -3.99 -0.92 -25.95
CA TYR A 100 -3.88 -0.14 -24.74
C TYR A 100 -2.81 -0.77 -23.85
N THR A 101 -2.11 0.05 -23.08
CA THR A 101 -1.19 -0.43 -22.06
C THR A 101 -1.73 -0.02 -20.69
N ILE A 102 -1.76 -0.95 -19.75
CA ILE A 102 -2.18 -0.69 -18.37
C ILE A 102 -1.07 -1.02 -17.38
N PHE A 103 -1.11 -0.34 -16.22
CA PHE A 103 -0.41 -0.77 -15.03
C PHE A 103 -1.22 -0.37 -13.79
N VAL A 104 -0.89 -0.96 -12.65
CA VAL A 104 -1.46 -0.59 -11.36
C VAL A 104 -0.37 0.03 -10.51
N ARG A 105 -0.65 1.19 -9.91
CA ARG A 105 0.19 1.81 -8.88
C ARG A 105 -0.34 1.45 -7.51
N SER A 106 0.52 0.95 -6.64
CA SER A 106 0.20 0.71 -5.23
C SER A 106 0.80 1.82 -4.37
N TYR A 107 0.07 2.23 -3.35
CA TYR A 107 0.49 3.19 -2.33
C TYR A 107 0.46 2.51 -0.96
N ASP A 108 1.50 2.67 -0.16
CA ASP A 108 1.53 2.22 1.23
C ASP A 108 0.96 3.27 2.19
N THR A 109 0.88 2.94 3.48
CA THR A 109 0.40 3.85 4.53
C THR A 109 1.37 4.98 4.91
N SER A 110 2.56 5.01 4.30
CA SER A 110 3.64 5.99 4.54
C SER A 110 3.99 6.83 3.31
N ASN A 111 3.18 6.78 2.25
CA ASN A 111 3.37 7.43 0.95
C ASN A 111 4.53 6.90 0.08
N ASN A 112 5.04 5.69 0.34
CA ASN A 112 5.85 4.98 -0.64
C ASN A 112 4.94 4.39 -1.72
N GLN A 113 5.44 4.31 -2.95
CA GLN A 113 4.67 3.85 -4.10
C GLN A 113 5.48 2.90 -4.99
N ALA A 114 4.80 2.01 -5.67
CA ALA A 114 5.38 1.14 -6.69
C ALA A 114 4.39 0.89 -7.84
N ASP A 115 4.94 0.73 -9.04
CA ASP A 115 4.18 0.40 -10.24
C ASP A 115 4.35 -1.08 -10.58
N SER A 116 3.28 -1.71 -11.07
CA SER A 116 3.36 -3.05 -11.64
C SER A 116 4.12 -3.05 -12.97
N ALA A 117 4.46 -4.23 -13.48
CA ALA A 117 4.80 -4.37 -14.88
C ALA A 117 3.66 -3.87 -15.78
N LEU A 118 4.02 -3.37 -16.96
CA LEU A 118 3.06 -2.99 -18.00
C LEU A 118 2.38 -4.25 -18.56
N ILE A 119 1.07 -4.16 -18.79
CA ILE A 119 0.27 -5.17 -19.48
C ILE A 119 -0.27 -4.53 -20.76
N ASP A 120 0.05 -5.13 -21.90
CA ASP A 120 -0.51 -4.74 -23.19
C ASP A 120 -1.84 -5.46 -23.41
N LEU A 121 -2.86 -4.75 -23.87
CA LEU A 121 -4.22 -5.25 -24.07
C LEU A 121 -4.79 -4.78 -25.40
N ILE A 122 -5.81 -5.49 -25.86
CA ILE A 122 -6.58 -5.12 -27.05
C ILE A 122 -8.02 -4.86 -26.61
N ILE A 123 -8.50 -3.62 -26.78
CA ILE A 123 -9.91 -3.30 -26.56
C ILE A 123 -10.68 -3.58 -27.84
N ASN A 124 -11.77 -4.35 -27.73
CA ASN A 124 -12.70 -4.58 -28.81
C ASN A 124 -14.16 -4.53 -28.35
N ASN A 125 -14.75 -3.33 -28.39
CA ASN A 125 -16.16 -3.06 -28.08
C ASN A 125 -17.10 -3.25 -29.28
N SER A 126 -16.62 -3.84 -30.38
CA SER A 126 -17.47 -4.10 -31.55
C SER A 126 -18.57 -5.10 -31.18
N ARG A 127 -19.84 -4.76 -31.45
CA ARG A 127 -20.92 -5.74 -31.36
C ARG A 127 -20.67 -6.84 -32.39
N SER A 128 -20.53 -8.08 -31.92
CA SER A 128 -20.61 -9.24 -32.83
C SER A 128 -22.06 -9.35 -33.31
N ASN A 129 -22.30 -8.93 -34.55
CA ASN A 129 -23.56 -9.24 -35.23
C ASN A 129 -23.49 -10.72 -35.65
N VAL A 130 -23.86 -11.61 -34.73
CA VAL A 130 -24.16 -13.02 -35.07
C VAL A 130 -25.49 -13.10 -35.79
#